data_AF-A0A0N4YE86-F1
#
_entry.id   AF-A0A0N4YE86-F1
#
_cell.length_a   1.000
_cell.length_b   1.000
_cell.length_c   1.000
_cell.angle_alpha   90.00
_cell.angle_beta   90.00
_cell.angle_gamma   90.00
#
_symmetry.space_group_name_H-M   'P 1'
#
loop_
_entity.id
_entity.type
_entity.pdbx_description
1 polymer ?
#
loop_
_entity_poly.entity_id
_entity_poly.type
_entity_poly.pdbx_seq_one_letter_code
_entity_poly.pdbx_strand_id
1 'polypeptide(L)'
;MTFEFEHSKIVDIRIYSIIRNFWKSTTIVQILSGQYCGSAEQEVQLSSSASEIDAKLLELSSSPDNARLLQQCVNLIHSQLEQCALLGADQQTKFIEKLARIIRARVALDAPYILKFVQQLSRVLNSRPECAGPLLEALKPLKNAILSRSLATLHKIVDEHDFNAARNSVFADVLISAVEDEEKRLEWDPELKEETRRNIAKCLSMVAKRLESELKLDQENLLFGDRLRSDQLKNYRLLEVADALAAKYPNQAEQLLTFENDTVSLIMSSIKDSIFAIVGAMHRETLGSRDVSPYMQELLDYINHVEFHFSHFPSALRRTDTLPEFADHILKLFILHASLVRPLNSTVRQQLRTDCERLLDTVETKLAPSGQFHDRNLVLNLFSFGESNNETLPDSSLPMWIYVHILISSSPDSLPSPHQSVGWTIGKYVQWCCEHPHPEIISFLSGLMTSYTTSVINRGETQYVPHYPTIMEIIRNATASSKSAMKSDDEWESEVVVVEVNGVLDAQTVRQAIAAKQTALRRADTDAPLLQIGNSLFTGKWLRTVGTEIILQADGGQHLKLCFHAFITLKICALSEP
;
A
#
# COMPACT_ATOMS: atom_id res chain seq x y z
N MET A 1 -27.71 -67.19 -16.09
CA MET A 1 -28.20 -68.58 -16.08
C MET A 1 -29.31 -68.69 -17.12
N THR A 2 -29.10 -69.53 -18.11
CA THR A 2 -30.17 -70.05 -18.97
C THR A 2 -31.21 -70.77 -18.10
N PHE A 3 -32.48 -70.46 -18.31
CA PHE A 3 -33.59 -71.29 -17.85
C PHE A 3 -34.61 -71.40 -18.99
N GLU A 4 -34.76 -72.62 -19.50
CA GLU A 4 -35.91 -73.04 -20.31
C GLU A 4 -37.17 -73.04 -19.43
N PHE A 5 -38.31 -72.68 -20.03
CA PHE A 5 -39.61 -72.97 -19.45
C PHE A 5 -40.55 -73.57 -20.50
N GLU A 6 -40.98 -74.80 -20.23
CA GLU A 6 -42.11 -75.47 -20.85
C GLU A 6 -43.46 -74.81 -20.47
N HIS A 7 -44.46 -75.09 -21.31
CA HIS A 7 -45.81 -74.55 -21.37
C HIS A 7 -46.62 -74.51 -20.04
N SER A 8 -47.30 -73.38 -19.79
CA SER A 8 -48.61 -73.39 -19.13
C SER A 8 -49.48 -72.17 -19.50
N LYS A 9 -50.74 -72.45 -19.86
CA LYS A 9 -51.74 -71.61 -20.55
C LYS A 9 -52.51 -70.59 -19.65
N ILE A 10 -51.91 -69.98 -18.62
CA ILE A 10 -52.67 -69.13 -17.65
C ILE A 10 -52.02 -67.75 -17.42
N VAL A 11 -51.54 -67.06 -18.46
CA VAL A 11 -50.89 -65.73 -18.30
C VAL A 11 -51.51 -64.62 -19.18
N ASP A 12 -52.37 -64.94 -20.15
CA ASP A 12 -52.75 -63.99 -21.21
C ASP A 12 -53.65 -62.80 -20.79
N ILE A 13 -54.31 -62.84 -19.62
CA ILE A 13 -55.26 -61.76 -19.24
C ILE A 13 -54.63 -60.68 -18.36
N ARG A 14 -53.57 -60.99 -17.58
CA ARG A 14 -52.90 -59.98 -16.72
C ARG A 14 -51.87 -59.14 -17.48
N ILE A 15 -51.24 -59.70 -18.52
CA ILE A 15 -50.27 -58.97 -19.33
C ILE A 15 -50.95 -57.86 -20.14
N TYR A 16 -52.15 -58.09 -20.68
CA TYR A 16 -52.89 -57.07 -21.44
C TYR A 16 -53.31 -55.84 -20.60
N SER A 17 -53.62 -56.04 -19.32
CA SER A 17 -53.95 -54.94 -18.39
C SER A 17 -52.72 -54.14 -17.97
N ILE A 18 -51.56 -54.79 -17.82
CA ILE A 18 -50.31 -54.13 -17.44
C ILE A 18 -49.79 -53.31 -18.62
N ILE A 19 -49.83 -53.85 -19.84
CA ILE A 19 -49.40 -53.14 -21.06
C ILE A 19 -50.28 -51.91 -21.34
N ARG A 20 -51.60 -52.00 -21.13
CA ARG A 20 -52.51 -50.87 -21.36
C ARG A 20 -52.34 -49.72 -20.35
N ASN A 21 -51.92 -50.03 -19.12
CA ASN A 21 -51.58 -49.00 -18.12
C ASN A 21 -50.15 -48.46 -18.31
N PHE A 22 -49.22 -49.26 -18.83
CA PHE A 22 -47.86 -48.81 -19.19
C PHE A 22 -47.88 -47.78 -20.33
N TRP A 23 -48.78 -47.95 -21.31
CA TRP A 23 -49.00 -47.01 -22.42
C TRP A 23 -49.71 -45.70 -22.04
N LYS A 24 -50.18 -45.55 -20.79
CA LYS A 24 -50.79 -44.29 -20.31
C LYS A 24 -49.79 -43.34 -19.65
N SER A 25 -48.55 -43.76 -19.41
CA SER A 25 -47.50 -42.86 -18.94
C SER A 25 -46.98 -42.04 -20.12
N THR A 26 -47.43 -40.79 -20.25
CA THR A 26 -47.08 -39.86 -21.34
C THR A 26 -45.56 -39.79 -21.58
N THR A 27 -44.77 -39.91 -20.51
CA THR A 27 -43.30 -39.93 -20.55
C THR A 27 -42.75 -41.18 -21.24
N ILE A 28 -43.35 -42.36 -21.04
CA ILE A 28 -42.89 -43.63 -21.66
C ILE A 28 -43.27 -43.68 -23.13
N VAL A 29 -44.45 -43.15 -23.50
CA VAL A 29 -44.88 -43.03 -24.90
C VAL A 29 -43.99 -42.06 -25.68
N GLN A 30 -43.53 -40.97 -25.05
CA GLN A 30 -42.58 -40.03 -25.67
C GLN A 30 -41.17 -40.63 -25.82
N ILE A 31 -40.70 -41.41 -24.86
CA ILE A 31 -39.40 -42.09 -24.94
C ILE A 31 -39.40 -43.17 -26.04
N LEU A 32 -40.48 -43.96 -26.12
CA LEU A 32 -40.62 -45.01 -27.15
C LEU A 32 -40.91 -44.45 -28.54
N SER A 33 -41.64 -43.33 -28.65
CA SER A 33 -41.76 -42.63 -29.94
C SER A 33 -40.45 -41.99 -30.35
N GLY A 34 -39.70 -41.34 -29.44
CA GLY A 34 -38.38 -40.76 -29.75
C GLY A 34 -37.37 -41.75 -30.35
N GLN A 35 -37.39 -43.03 -29.93
CA GLN A 35 -36.51 -44.07 -30.49
C GLN A 35 -36.96 -44.62 -31.86
N TYR A 36 -38.21 -44.40 -32.28
CA TYR A 36 -38.79 -44.96 -33.52
C TYR A 36 -39.33 -43.90 -34.51
N CYS A 37 -39.26 -42.62 -34.15
CA CYS A 37 -39.80 -41.49 -34.87
C CYS A 37 -38.74 -40.92 -35.83
N GLY A 38 -39.09 -40.73 -37.10
CA GLY A 38 -38.16 -40.22 -38.10
C GLY A 38 -37.67 -38.81 -37.76
N SER A 39 -36.45 -38.45 -38.20
CA SER A 39 -35.83 -37.13 -37.96
C SER A 39 -36.76 -35.94 -38.25
N ALA A 40 -37.70 -36.07 -39.20
CA ALA A 40 -38.65 -35.02 -39.57
C ALA A 40 -39.76 -34.81 -38.53
N GLU A 41 -40.27 -35.88 -37.90
CA GLU A 41 -41.34 -35.78 -36.89
C GLU A 41 -40.80 -35.25 -35.55
N GLN A 42 -39.56 -35.62 -35.20
CA GLN A 42 -38.83 -35.02 -34.06
C GLN A 42 -38.63 -33.50 -34.26
N GLU A 43 -38.30 -33.07 -35.47
CA GLU A 43 -38.11 -31.66 -35.80
C GLU A 43 -39.43 -30.86 -35.75
N VAL A 44 -40.55 -31.48 -36.14
CA VAL A 44 -41.91 -30.90 -35.99
C VAL A 44 -42.27 -30.72 -34.51
N GLN A 45 -41.98 -31.71 -33.65
CA GLN A 45 -42.21 -31.61 -32.21
C GLN A 45 -41.38 -30.48 -31.58
N LEU A 46 -40.08 -30.39 -31.91
CA LEU A 46 -39.21 -29.31 -31.43
C LEU A 46 -39.71 -27.94 -31.88
N SER A 47 -40.23 -27.84 -33.11
CA SER A 47 -40.79 -26.60 -33.64
C SER A 47 -42.10 -26.20 -32.95
N SER A 48 -42.96 -27.17 -32.62
CA SER A 48 -44.19 -26.95 -31.86
C SER A 48 -43.87 -26.46 -30.44
N SER A 49 -42.97 -27.14 -29.74
CA SER A 49 -42.52 -26.75 -28.39
C SER A 49 -41.91 -25.35 -28.36
N ALA A 50 -41.11 -24.99 -29.36
CA ALA A 50 -40.56 -23.64 -29.48
C ALA A 50 -41.66 -22.59 -29.73
N SER A 51 -42.69 -22.91 -30.52
CA SER A 51 -43.81 -22.00 -30.79
C SER A 51 -44.70 -21.78 -29.56
N GLU A 52 -44.88 -22.80 -28.72
CA GLU A 52 -45.61 -22.65 -27.45
C GLU A 52 -44.89 -21.72 -26.48
N ILE A 53 -43.55 -21.83 -26.40
CA ILE A 53 -42.72 -20.91 -25.60
C ILE A 53 -42.79 -19.49 -26.17
N ASP A 54 -42.74 -19.32 -27.50
CA ASP A 54 -42.87 -18.00 -28.13
C ASP A 54 -44.21 -17.33 -27.80
N ALA A 55 -45.32 -18.09 -27.89
CA ALA A 55 -46.65 -17.59 -27.54
C ALA A 55 -46.76 -17.18 -26.06
N LYS A 56 -46.17 -17.95 -25.15
CA LYS A 56 -46.16 -17.63 -23.71
C LYS A 56 -45.26 -16.45 -23.37
N LEU A 57 -44.12 -16.31 -24.03
CA LEU A 57 -43.27 -15.12 -23.89
C LEU A 57 -43.94 -13.87 -24.46
N LEU A 58 -44.70 -14.00 -25.55
CA LEU A 58 -45.50 -12.91 -26.10
C LEU A 58 -46.60 -12.48 -25.12
N GLU A 59 -47.31 -13.44 -24.52
CA GLU A 59 -48.31 -13.17 -23.48
C GLU A 59 -47.69 -12.45 -22.27
N LEU A 60 -46.50 -12.90 -21.82
CA LEU A 60 -45.76 -12.25 -20.73
C LEU A 60 -45.33 -10.81 -21.09
N SER A 61 -44.90 -10.57 -22.33
CA SER A 61 -44.54 -9.22 -22.80
C SER A 61 -45.74 -8.26 -22.80
N SER A 62 -46.95 -8.77 -23.02
CA SER A 62 -48.20 -8.00 -22.97
C SER A 62 -48.73 -7.75 -21.55
N SER A 63 -48.26 -8.51 -20.56
CA SER A 63 -48.71 -8.44 -19.16
C SER A 63 -47.52 -8.57 -18.19
N PRO A 64 -46.64 -7.54 -18.13
CA PRO A 64 -45.33 -7.63 -17.49
C PRO A 64 -45.35 -7.80 -15.96
N ASP A 65 -46.44 -7.42 -15.28
CA ASP A 65 -46.57 -7.51 -13.81
C ASP A 65 -47.09 -8.87 -13.32
N ASN A 66 -47.46 -9.78 -14.23
CA ASN A 66 -48.09 -11.03 -13.87
C ASN A 66 -47.04 -12.10 -13.47
N ALA A 67 -46.66 -12.11 -12.19
CA ALA A 67 -45.70 -13.06 -11.63
C ALA A 67 -46.08 -14.55 -11.83
N ARG A 68 -47.38 -14.86 -11.95
CA ARG A 68 -47.84 -16.24 -12.22
C ARG A 68 -47.53 -16.65 -13.66
N LEU A 69 -47.72 -15.76 -14.62
CA LEU A 69 -47.37 -16.01 -16.04
C LEU A 69 -45.86 -16.19 -16.20
N LEU A 70 -45.05 -15.40 -15.49
CA LEU A 70 -43.59 -15.57 -15.47
C LEU A 70 -43.20 -16.99 -15.00
N GLN A 71 -43.74 -17.43 -13.87
CA GLN A 71 -43.45 -18.76 -13.33
C GLN A 71 -43.91 -19.88 -14.27
N GLN A 72 -45.10 -19.75 -14.87
CA GLN A 72 -45.60 -20.71 -15.85
C GLN A 72 -44.70 -20.78 -17.09
N CYS A 73 -44.22 -19.64 -17.57
CA CYS A 73 -43.31 -19.57 -18.72
C CYS A 73 -41.97 -20.26 -18.41
N VAL A 74 -41.37 -20.01 -17.24
CA VAL A 74 -40.10 -20.64 -16.86
C VAL A 74 -40.28 -22.15 -16.62
N ASN A 75 -41.39 -22.57 -16.00
CA ASN A 75 -41.70 -24.00 -15.82
C ASN A 75 -41.90 -24.71 -17.17
N LEU A 76 -42.54 -24.04 -18.14
CA LEU A 76 -42.68 -24.57 -19.50
C LEU A 76 -41.31 -24.73 -20.16
N ILE A 77 -40.45 -23.72 -20.08
CA ILE A 77 -39.06 -23.79 -20.59
C ILE A 77 -38.31 -24.96 -19.94
N HIS A 78 -38.42 -25.12 -18.61
CA HIS A 78 -37.76 -26.21 -17.89
C HIS A 78 -38.25 -27.60 -18.34
N SER A 79 -39.57 -27.79 -18.45
CA SER A 79 -40.16 -29.05 -18.90
C SER A 79 -39.81 -29.38 -20.35
N GLN A 80 -39.79 -28.38 -21.23
CA GLN A 80 -39.42 -28.58 -22.64
C GLN A 80 -37.93 -28.89 -22.79
N LEU A 81 -37.06 -28.31 -21.95
CA LEU A 81 -35.64 -28.68 -21.90
C LEU A 81 -35.44 -30.12 -21.38
N GLU A 82 -36.30 -30.65 -20.51
CA GLU A 82 -36.24 -32.08 -20.09
C GLU A 82 -36.60 -33.00 -21.23
N GLN A 83 -37.69 -32.70 -21.91
CA GLN A 83 -38.17 -33.52 -23.02
C GLN A 83 -37.16 -33.53 -24.16
N CYS A 84 -36.53 -32.38 -24.47
CA CYS A 84 -35.52 -32.30 -25.51
C CYS A 84 -34.21 -33.03 -25.19
N ALA A 85 -33.83 -33.12 -23.90
CA ALA A 85 -32.65 -33.88 -23.49
C ALA A 85 -32.81 -35.39 -23.77
N LEU A 86 -34.04 -35.91 -23.76
CA LEU A 86 -34.35 -37.32 -24.05
C LEU A 86 -34.27 -37.66 -25.55
N LEU A 87 -34.24 -36.66 -26.44
CA LEU A 87 -34.26 -36.84 -27.91
C LEU A 87 -32.84 -36.91 -28.54
N GLY A 88 -31.78 -36.72 -27.74
CA GLY A 88 -30.38 -36.79 -28.18
C GLY A 88 -29.69 -35.43 -28.39
N ALA A 89 -28.35 -35.44 -28.36
CA ALA A 89 -27.52 -34.22 -28.26
C ALA A 89 -27.64 -33.25 -29.47
N ASP A 90 -27.79 -33.76 -30.70
CA ASP A 90 -27.91 -32.91 -31.91
C ASP A 90 -29.22 -32.11 -31.91
N GLN A 91 -30.33 -32.76 -31.54
CA GLN A 91 -31.65 -32.14 -31.47
C GLN A 91 -31.79 -31.17 -30.30
N GLN A 92 -31.18 -31.53 -29.16
CA GLN A 92 -31.08 -30.66 -27.99
C GLN A 92 -30.34 -29.35 -28.35
N THR A 93 -29.24 -29.42 -29.09
CA THR A 93 -28.48 -28.23 -29.52
C THR A 93 -29.31 -27.32 -30.43
N LYS A 94 -30.00 -27.89 -31.43
CA LYS A 94 -30.90 -27.14 -32.34
C LYS A 94 -32.04 -26.44 -31.59
N PHE A 95 -32.64 -27.12 -30.62
CA PHE A 95 -33.70 -26.53 -29.79
C PHE A 95 -33.19 -25.39 -28.91
N ILE A 96 -32.04 -25.58 -28.25
CA ILE A 96 -31.40 -24.56 -27.40
C ILE A 96 -31.07 -23.29 -28.20
N GLU A 97 -30.56 -23.43 -29.42
CA GLU A 97 -30.31 -22.28 -30.30
C GLU A 97 -31.59 -21.55 -30.71
N LYS A 98 -32.66 -22.30 -31.00
CA LYS A 98 -33.96 -21.72 -31.35
C LYS A 98 -34.58 -20.99 -30.15
N LEU A 99 -34.49 -21.59 -28.97
CA LEU A 99 -34.93 -20.98 -27.71
C LEU A 99 -34.12 -19.71 -27.39
N ALA A 100 -32.80 -19.74 -27.57
CA ALA A 100 -31.95 -18.55 -27.40
C ALA A 100 -32.36 -17.40 -28.34
N ARG A 101 -32.71 -17.70 -29.59
CA ARG A 101 -33.26 -16.70 -30.54
C ARG A 101 -34.61 -16.14 -30.09
N ILE A 102 -35.51 -16.99 -29.60
CA ILE A 102 -36.82 -16.57 -29.09
C ILE A 102 -36.67 -15.64 -27.88
N ILE A 103 -35.82 -15.99 -26.91
CA ILE A 103 -35.55 -15.16 -25.73
C ILE A 103 -35.03 -13.78 -26.15
N ARG A 104 -34.06 -13.72 -27.06
CA ARG A 104 -33.52 -12.45 -27.58
C ARG A 104 -34.56 -11.60 -28.31
N ALA A 105 -35.53 -12.23 -28.99
CA ALA A 105 -36.53 -11.52 -29.77
C ALA A 105 -37.73 -11.03 -28.94
N ARG A 106 -38.09 -11.74 -27.87
CA ARG A 106 -39.33 -11.48 -27.11
C ARG A 106 -39.15 -10.82 -25.76
N VAL A 107 -37.99 -11.00 -25.12
CA VAL A 107 -37.73 -10.38 -23.82
C VAL A 107 -37.14 -8.98 -24.06
N ALA A 108 -37.97 -7.95 -23.89
CA ALA A 108 -37.52 -6.57 -23.94
C ALA A 108 -36.49 -6.29 -22.84
N LEU A 109 -35.53 -5.39 -23.10
CA LEU A 109 -34.41 -5.08 -22.18
C LEU A 109 -34.81 -4.18 -21.00
N ASP A 110 -35.94 -3.50 -21.10
CA ASP A 110 -36.49 -2.54 -20.12
C ASP A 110 -37.63 -3.12 -19.26
N ALA A 111 -38.07 -4.34 -19.56
CA ALA A 111 -39.16 -5.00 -18.86
C ALA A 111 -38.91 -5.17 -17.33
N PRO A 112 -39.93 -4.93 -16.48
CA PRO A 112 -39.78 -4.98 -15.02
C PRO A 112 -39.55 -6.40 -14.48
N TYR A 113 -39.92 -7.43 -15.25
CA TYR A 113 -39.79 -8.83 -14.85
C TYR A 113 -38.42 -9.44 -15.16
N ILE A 114 -37.52 -8.74 -15.89
CA ILE A 114 -36.25 -9.30 -16.37
C ILE A 114 -35.40 -9.87 -15.24
N LEU A 115 -35.27 -9.16 -14.11
CA LEU A 115 -34.47 -9.64 -12.98
C LEU A 115 -34.96 -11.01 -12.47
N LYS A 116 -36.28 -11.14 -12.25
CA LYS A 116 -36.88 -12.41 -11.81
C LYS A 116 -36.79 -13.49 -12.89
N PHE A 117 -36.95 -13.12 -14.16
CA PHE A 117 -36.80 -14.03 -15.28
C PHE A 117 -35.39 -14.61 -15.37
N VAL A 118 -34.36 -13.75 -15.35
CA VAL A 118 -32.95 -14.17 -15.40
C VAL A 118 -32.59 -14.99 -14.17
N GLN A 119 -33.07 -14.63 -12.97
CA GLN A 119 -32.88 -15.42 -11.74
C GLN A 119 -33.42 -16.85 -11.87
N GLN A 120 -34.69 -16.99 -12.28
CA GLN A 120 -35.32 -18.30 -12.39
C GLN A 120 -34.72 -19.14 -13.51
N LEU A 121 -34.42 -18.53 -14.66
CA LEU A 121 -33.81 -19.23 -15.78
C LEU A 121 -32.36 -19.64 -15.47
N SER A 122 -31.58 -18.82 -14.77
CA SER A 122 -30.22 -19.16 -14.35
C SER A 122 -30.20 -20.34 -13.38
N ARG A 123 -31.19 -20.45 -12.48
CA ARG A 123 -31.35 -21.65 -11.62
C ARG A 123 -31.62 -22.91 -12.44
N VAL A 124 -32.47 -22.81 -13.45
CA VAL A 124 -32.75 -23.92 -14.39
C VAL A 124 -31.48 -24.31 -15.15
N LEU A 125 -30.71 -23.36 -15.65
CA LEU A 125 -29.48 -23.61 -16.41
C LEU A 125 -28.36 -24.18 -15.53
N ASN A 126 -28.23 -23.75 -14.28
CA ASN A 126 -27.25 -24.30 -13.34
C ASN A 126 -27.52 -25.78 -12.99
N SER A 127 -28.78 -26.22 -13.06
CA SER A 127 -29.12 -27.64 -12.94
C SER A 127 -28.65 -28.48 -14.14
N ARG A 128 -28.26 -27.84 -15.27
CA ARG A 128 -27.93 -28.48 -16.55
C ARG A 128 -26.79 -27.78 -17.32
N PRO A 129 -25.53 -28.04 -16.97
CA PRO A 129 -24.37 -27.40 -17.61
C PRO A 129 -24.27 -27.71 -19.11
N GLU A 130 -24.77 -28.86 -19.56
CA GLU A 130 -24.78 -29.28 -20.98
C GLU A 130 -25.61 -28.37 -21.89
N CYS A 131 -26.62 -27.66 -21.35
CA CYS A 131 -27.52 -26.79 -22.09
C CYS A 131 -27.14 -25.31 -22.04
N ALA A 132 -26.09 -24.96 -21.32
CA ALA A 132 -25.90 -23.60 -20.81
C ALA A 132 -25.37 -22.62 -21.87
N GLY A 133 -24.52 -23.06 -22.80
CA GLY A 133 -23.77 -22.16 -23.70
C GLY A 133 -24.63 -21.12 -24.45
N PRO A 134 -25.46 -21.52 -25.44
CA PRO A 134 -26.21 -20.56 -26.26
C PRO A 134 -27.27 -19.76 -25.46
N LEU A 135 -27.79 -20.33 -24.37
CA LEU A 135 -28.77 -19.67 -23.51
C LEU A 135 -28.13 -18.64 -22.57
N LEU A 136 -26.93 -18.91 -22.05
CA LEU A 136 -26.15 -17.91 -21.31
C LEU A 136 -25.80 -16.73 -22.22
N GLU A 137 -25.40 -16.97 -23.47
CA GLU A 137 -25.19 -15.90 -24.47
C GLU A 137 -26.47 -15.13 -24.82
N ALA A 138 -27.65 -15.73 -24.66
CA ALA A 138 -28.93 -15.02 -24.81
C ALA A 138 -29.32 -14.20 -23.57
N LEU A 139 -28.84 -14.61 -22.38
CA LEU A 139 -29.07 -13.91 -21.13
C LEU A 139 -28.11 -12.73 -20.90
N LYS A 140 -26.92 -12.73 -21.50
CA LYS A 140 -25.94 -11.63 -21.35
C LYS A 140 -26.51 -10.23 -21.60
N PRO A 141 -27.26 -9.95 -22.70
CA PRO A 141 -27.87 -8.63 -22.91
C PRO A 141 -28.85 -8.23 -21.80
N LEU A 142 -29.59 -9.19 -21.25
CA LEU A 142 -30.54 -8.98 -20.15
C LEU A 142 -29.81 -8.69 -18.84
N LYS A 143 -28.73 -9.43 -18.55
CA LYS A 143 -27.82 -9.16 -17.42
C LYS A 143 -27.26 -7.74 -17.50
N ASN A 144 -26.75 -7.34 -18.68
CA ASN A 144 -26.21 -5.99 -18.90
C ASN A 144 -27.28 -4.89 -18.71
N ALA A 145 -28.53 -5.13 -19.12
CA ALA A 145 -29.62 -4.19 -18.91
C ALA A 145 -29.98 -4.02 -17.43
N ILE A 146 -30.01 -5.10 -16.64
CA ILE A 146 -30.19 -5.05 -15.18
C ILE A 146 -29.08 -4.19 -14.54
N LEU A 147 -27.83 -4.45 -14.90
CA LEU A 147 -26.66 -3.72 -14.38
C LEU A 147 -26.69 -2.24 -14.76
N SER A 148 -27.08 -1.93 -16.00
CA SER A 148 -27.21 -0.54 -16.47
C SER A 148 -28.31 0.20 -15.71
N ARG A 149 -29.43 -0.46 -15.40
CA ARG A 149 -30.52 0.11 -14.59
C ARG A 149 -30.10 0.33 -13.14
N SER A 150 -29.35 -0.60 -12.56
CA SER A 150 -28.79 -0.46 -11.21
C SER A 150 -27.88 0.76 -11.13
N LEU A 151 -26.92 0.86 -12.07
CA LEU A 151 -26.01 2.02 -12.17
C LEU A 151 -26.76 3.34 -12.37
N ALA A 152 -27.76 3.38 -13.25
CA ALA A 152 -28.57 4.58 -13.49
C ALA A 152 -29.36 5.01 -12.24
N THR A 153 -29.81 4.06 -11.42
CA THR A 153 -30.51 4.36 -10.16
C THR A 153 -29.55 5.01 -9.15
N LEU A 154 -28.33 4.46 -9.02
CA LEU A 154 -27.30 5.04 -8.16
C LEU A 154 -26.87 6.43 -8.65
N HIS A 155 -26.65 6.58 -9.95
CA HIS A 155 -26.29 7.88 -10.54
C HIS A 155 -27.37 8.94 -10.30
N LYS A 156 -28.64 8.56 -10.42
CA LYS A 156 -29.76 9.48 -10.16
C LYS A 156 -29.73 10.03 -8.73
N ILE A 157 -29.41 9.21 -7.73
CA ILE A 157 -29.29 9.65 -6.33
C ILE A 157 -28.17 10.69 -6.18
N VAL A 158 -27.03 10.44 -6.83
CA VAL A 158 -25.90 11.38 -6.84
C VAL A 158 -26.26 12.67 -7.59
N ASP A 159 -27.00 12.54 -8.69
CA ASP A 159 -27.36 13.67 -9.54
C ASP A 159 -28.37 14.63 -8.91
N GLU A 160 -29.36 14.10 -8.22
CA GLU A 160 -30.41 14.85 -7.52
C GLU A 160 -29.93 15.49 -6.21
N HIS A 161 -28.78 15.08 -5.68
CA HIS A 161 -28.24 15.65 -4.44
C HIS A 161 -27.58 17.00 -4.69
N ASP A 162 -28.01 18.01 -3.94
CA ASP A 162 -27.39 19.33 -3.92
C ASP A 162 -26.32 19.40 -2.82
N PHE A 163 -25.05 19.35 -3.22
CA PHE A 163 -23.89 19.45 -2.32
C PHE A 163 -23.70 20.84 -1.70
N ASN A 164 -24.46 21.85 -2.15
CA ASN A 164 -24.53 23.17 -1.50
C ASN A 164 -25.48 23.19 -0.29
N ALA A 165 -26.36 22.20 -0.14
CA ALA A 165 -27.28 22.12 0.97
C ALA A 165 -26.59 21.61 2.25
N ALA A 166 -27.08 22.03 3.42
CA ALA A 166 -26.51 21.65 4.73
C ALA A 166 -26.67 20.15 5.10
N ARG A 167 -27.18 19.30 4.21
CA ARG A 167 -27.53 17.88 4.45
C ARG A 167 -26.51 16.88 3.92
N ASN A 168 -25.25 17.29 3.75
CA ASN A 168 -24.20 16.43 3.18
C ASN A 168 -23.94 15.15 4.00
N SER A 169 -24.09 15.19 5.32
CA SER A 169 -23.96 13.97 6.15
C SER A 169 -25.04 12.91 5.87
N VAL A 170 -26.26 13.34 5.54
CA VAL A 170 -27.38 12.43 5.22
C VAL A 170 -27.19 11.77 3.85
N PHE A 171 -26.49 12.43 2.94
CA PHE A 171 -26.24 11.91 1.60
C PHE A 171 -25.41 10.62 1.62
N ALA A 172 -24.34 10.58 2.42
CA ALA A 172 -23.50 9.39 2.54
C ALA A 172 -24.34 8.19 2.97
N ASP A 173 -25.17 8.33 4.02
CA ASP A 173 -26.04 7.25 4.51
C ASP A 173 -27.07 6.78 3.47
N VAL A 174 -27.68 7.72 2.73
CA VAL A 174 -28.66 7.40 1.69
C VAL A 174 -28.01 6.63 0.54
N LEU A 175 -26.85 7.09 0.07
CA LEU A 175 -26.13 6.43 -1.02
C LEU A 175 -25.64 5.05 -0.58
N ILE A 176 -25.11 4.95 0.64
CA ILE A 176 -24.70 3.68 1.26
C ILE A 176 -25.87 2.69 1.29
N SER A 177 -27.04 3.10 1.78
CA SER A 177 -28.22 2.22 1.86
C SER A 177 -28.67 1.78 0.47
N ALA A 178 -28.63 2.67 -0.52
CA ALA A 178 -29.01 2.34 -1.89
C ALA A 178 -28.02 1.33 -2.53
N VAL A 179 -26.72 1.49 -2.28
CA VAL A 179 -25.70 0.55 -2.75
C VAL A 179 -25.89 -0.83 -2.11
N GLU A 180 -26.13 -0.90 -0.80
CA GLU A 180 -26.41 -2.17 -0.13
C GLU A 180 -27.64 -2.88 -0.68
N ASP A 181 -28.72 -2.12 -0.96
CA ASP A 181 -29.94 -2.69 -1.52
C ASP A 181 -29.72 -3.24 -2.94
N GLU A 182 -28.92 -2.56 -3.76
CA GLU A 182 -28.55 -3.04 -5.10
C GLU A 182 -27.61 -4.25 -5.06
N GLU A 183 -26.65 -4.29 -4.12
CA GLU A 183 -25.78 -5.46 -3.93
C GLU A 183 -26.59 -6.69 -3.49
N LYS A 184 -27.50 -6.54 -2.51
CA LYS A 184 -28.39 -7.62 -2.05
C LYS A 184 -29.30 -8.15 -3.17
N ARG A 185 -29.76 -7.28 -4.08
CA ARG A 185 -30.61 -7.68 -5.22
C ARG A 185 -29.88 -8.56 -6.23
N LEU A 186 -28.56 -8.42 -6.35
CA LEU A 186 -27.73 -9.06 -7.39
C LEU A 186 -26.78 -10.14 -6.84
N GLU A 187 -26.79 -10.39 -5.53
CA GLU A 187 -25.90 -11.35 -4.86
C GLU A 187 -26.05 -12.82 -5.31
N TRP A 188 -27.18 -13.18 -5.90
CA TRP A 188 -27.49 -14.55 -6.31
C TRP A 188 -26.64 -15.07 -7.50
N ASP A 189 -25.91 -14.21 -8.20
CA ASP A 189 -25.00 -14.57 -9.31
C ASP A 189 -23.61 -13.93 -9.11
N PRO A 190 -22.52 -14.73 -9.08
CA PRO A 190 -21.17 -14.22 -8.86
C PRO A 190 -20.69 -13.27 -9.97
N GLU A 191 -21.08 -13.47 -11.22
CA GLU A 191 -20.71 -12.61 -12.35
C GLU A 191 -21.37 -11.23 -12.21
N LEU A 192 -22.67 -11.22 -11.85
CA LEU A 192 -23.40 -9.98 -11.60
C LEU A 192 -22.89 -9.27 -10.35
N LYS A 193 -22.54 -9.99 -9.29
CA LYS A 193 -21.96 -9.41 -8.07
C LYS A 193 -20.67 -8.64 -8.39
N GLU A 194 -19.78 -9.22 -9.19
CA GLU A 194 -18.52 -8.58 -9.56
C GLU A 194 -18.70 -7.38 -10.50
N GLU A 195 -19.62 -7.47 -11.46
CA GLU A 195 -19.96 -6.31 -12.31
C GLU A 195 -20.66 -5.20 -11.51
N THR A 196 -21.46 -5.56 -10.51
CA THR A 196 -22.10 -4.60 -9.58
C THR A 196 -21.04 -3.84 -8.79
N ARG A 197 -20.00 -4.52 -8.29
CA ARG A 197 -18.85 -3.84 -7.64
C ARG A 197 -18.16 -2.85 -8.57
N ARG A 198 -17.97 -3.21 -9.85
CA ARG A 198 -17.41 -2.29 -10.85
C ARG A 198 -18.33 -1.10 -11.13
N ASN A 199 -19.65 -1.30 -11.09
CA ASN A 199 -20.62 -0.21 -11.19
C ASN A 199 -20.64 0.68 -9.94
N ILE A 200 -20.49 0.11 -8.74
CA ILE A 200 -20.31 0.88 -7.49
C ILE A 200 -19.07 1.76 -7.60
N ALA A 201 -17.94 1.21 -8.06
CA ALA A 201 -16.72 1.99 -8.27
C ALA A 201 -16.91 3.16 -9.25
N LYS A 202 -17.64 2.95 -10.35
CA LYS A 202 -18.01 4.04 -11.30
C LYS A 202 -18.88 5.11 -10.63
N CYS A 203 -19.84 4.71 -9.80
CA CYS A 203 -20.68 5.65 -9.06
C CYS A 203 -19.86 6.47 -8.06
N LEU A 204 -18.98 5.83 -7.29
CA LEU A 204 -18.09 6.51 -6.33
C LEU A 204 -17.10 7.44 -7.04
N SER A 205 -16.59 7.04 -8.21
CA SER A 205 -15.80 7.90 -9.11
C SER A 205 -16.58 9.16 -9.53
N MET A 206 -17.86 9.04 -9.84
CA MET A 206 -18.71 10.19 -10.17
C MET A 206 -18.94 11.11 -8.96
N VAL A 207 -19.10 10.53 -7.76
CA VAL A 207 -19.16 11.31 -6.51
C VAL A 207 -17.86 12.08 -6.31
N ALA A 208 -16.69 11.44 -6.43
CA ALA A 208 -15.39 12.09 -6.28
C ALA A 208 -15.28 13.34 -7.18
N LYS A 209 -15.59 13.19 -8.47
CA LYS A 209 -15.58 14.32 -9.43
C LYS A 209 -16.54 15.44 -9.07
N ARG A 210 -17.72 15.12 -8.52
CA ARG A 210 -18.65 16.15 -8.04
C ARG A 210 -18.10 16.86 -6.81
N LEU A 211 -17.55 16.12 -5.85
CA LEU A 211 -16.93 16.69 -4.66
C LEU A 211 -15.76 17.62 -5.04
N GLU A 212 -14.91 17.21 -5.97
CA GLU A 212 -13.83 18.03 -6.55
C GLU A 212 -14.36 19.34 -7.16
N SER A 213 -15.44 19.27 -7.93
CA SER A 213 -16.00 20.47 -8.58
C SER A 213 -16.61 21.48 -7.61
N GLU A 214 -17.05 21.01 -6.45
CA GLU A 214 -17.71 21.81 -5.42
C GLU A 214 -16.74 22.34 -4.35
N LEU A 215 -15.54 21.76 -4.29
CA LEU A 215 -14.48 22.11 -3.37
C LEU A 215 -13.85 23.46 -3.74
N LYS A 216 -13.69 24.34 -2.76
CA LYS A 216 -13.08 25.66 -2.96
C LYS A 216 -11.90 25.86 -2.02
N LEU A 217 -10.70 25.61 -2.51
CA LEU A 217 -9.44 25.78 -1.77
C LEU A 217 -8.67 27.02 -2.26
N ASP A 218 -9.33 28.15 -2.35
CA ASP A 218 -8.69 29.44 -2.56
C ASP A 218 -7.88 29.87 -1.33
N GLN A 219 -6.98 30.84 -1.51
CA GLN A 219 -6.07 31.30 -0.46
C GLN A 219 -6.81 31.72 0.82
N GLU A 220 -8.00 32.32 0.71
CA GLU A 220 -8.77 32.74 1.89
C GLU A 220 -9.36 31.57 2.69
N ASN A 221 -9.73 30.49 2.00
CA ASN A 221 -10.24 29.26 2.62
C ASN A 221 -9.12 28.40 3.22
N LEU A 222 -7.86 28.66 2.88
CA LEU A 222 -6.69 28.04 3.49
C LEU A 222 -6.10 28.85 4.65
N LEU A 223 -6.74 29.97 5.05
CA LEU A 223 -6.36 30.72 6.24
C LEU A 223 -7.04 30.14 7.49
N PHE A 224 -6.22 29.72 8.45
CA PHE A 224 -6.67 29.14 9.72
C PHE A 224 -6.67 30.21 10.79
N GLY A 225 -7.83 30.45 11.40
CA GLY A 225 -8.00 31.44 12.45
C GLY A 225 -9.15 31.08 13.38
N ASP A 226 -9.50 31.98 14.30
CA ASP A 226 -10.53 31.74 15.33
C ASP A 226 -11.95 31.43 14.81
N ARG A 227 -12.22 31.69 13.52
CA ARG A 227 -13.57 31.60 12.96
C ARG A 227 -13.57 30.78 11.68
N LEU A 228 -14.53 29.87 11.61
CA LEU A 228 -14.80 29.09 10.40
C LEU A 228 -15.65 29.89 9.43
N ARG A 229 -15.16 30.03 8.21
CA ARG A 229 -15.96 30.49 7.08
C ARG A 229 -16.96 29.42 6.69
N SER A 230 -18.10 29.84 6.10
CA SER A 230 -19.10 28.91 5.57
C SER A 230 -18.51 27.96 4.54
N ASP A 231 -17.59 28.47 3.70
CA ASP A 231 -16.96 27.70 2.63
C ASP A 231 -15.95 26.69 3.18
N GLN A 232 -15.17 27.05 4.20
CA GLN A 232 -14.31 26.10 4.93
C GLN A 232 -15.12 24.98 5.57
N LEU A 233 -16.22 25.32 6.25
CA LEU A 233 -17.10 24.31 6.83
C LEU A 233 -17.76 23.43 5.76
N LYS A 234 -18.09 23.97 4.59
CA LYS A 234 -18.56 23.19 3.44
C LYS A 234 -17.48 22.20 3.00
N ASN A 235 -16.24 22.65 2.78
CA ASN A 235 -15.13 21.80 2.36
C ASN A 235 -14.88 20.64 3.34
N TYR A 236 -14.89 20.92 4.65
CA TYR A 236 -14.71 19.89 5.69
C TYR A 236 -15.83 18.86 5.69
N ARG A 237 -17.07 19.28 5.44
CA ARG A 237 -18.21 18.35 5.27
C ARG A 237 -18.09 17.51 4.01
N LEU A 238 -17.57 18.05 2.91
CA LEU A 238 -17.34 17.28 1.68
C LEU A 238 -16.27 16.20 1.91
N LEU A 239 -15.21 16.51 2.67
CA LEU A 239 -14.21 15.54 3.09
C LEU A 239 -14.80 14.41 3.95
N GLU A 240 -15.64 14.75 4.94
CA GLU A 240 -16.30 13.72 5.77
C GLU A 240 -17.28 12.84 4.96
N VAL A 241 -17.90 13.37 3.90
CA VAL A 241 -18.71 12.55 2.99
C VAL A 241 -17.85 11.58 2.18
N ALA A 242 -16.71 12.06 1.63
CA ALA A 242 -15.77 11.19 0.93
C ALA A 242 -15.26 10.08 1.85
N ASP A 243 -14.89 10.45 3.08
CA ASP A 243 -14.42 9.56 4.13
C ASP A 243 -15.43 8.45 4.44
N ALA A 244 -16.69 8.81 4.69
CA ALA A 244 -17.73 7.87 5.08
C ALA A 244 -18.01 6.83 3.97
N LEU A 245 -17.99 7.27 2.72
CA LEU A 245 -18.14 6.40 1.55
C LEU A 245 -16.91 5.50 1.37
N ALA A 246 -15.71 6.05 1.52
CA ALA A 246 -14.46 5.31 1.38
C ALA A 246 -14.25 4.29 2.51
N ALA A 247 -14.66 4.60 3.74
CA ALA A 247 -14.59 3.70 4.88
C ALA A 247 -15.41 2.43 4.65
N LYS A 248 -16.58 2.56 4.00
CA LYS A 248 -17.48 1.44 3.74
C LYS A 248 -17.10 0.63 2.51
N TYR A 249 -16.53 1.27 1.49
CA TYR A 249 -16.18 0.64 0.21
C TYR A 249 -14.72 0.89 -0.20
N PRO A 250 -13.72 0.50 0.61
CA PRO A 250 -12.32 0.88 0.38
C PRO A 250 -11.77 0.35 -0.95
N ASN A 251 -12.20 -0.84 -1.37
CA ASN A 251 -11.74 -1.46 -2.62
C ASN A 251 -12.34 -0.81 -3.89
N GLN A 252 -13.45 -0.08 -3.76
CA GLN A 252 -14.15 0.56 -4.87
C GLN A 252 -13.99 2.09 -4.88
N ALA A 253 -13.43 2.67 -3.81
CA ALA A 253 -13.37 4.11 -3.55
C ALA A 253 -12.00 4.74 -3.91
N GLU A 254 -11.21 4.15 -4.81
CA GLU A 254 -9.85 4.62 -5.16
C GLU A 254 -9.80 6.13 -5.50
N GLN A 255 -10.76 6.62 -6.30
CA GLN A 255 -10.81 8.05 -6.66
C GLN A 255 -11.22 8.95 -5.49
N LEU A 256 -12.09 8.47 -4.58
CA LEU A 256 -12.44 9.22 -3.38
C LEU A 256 -11.25 9.32 -2.41
N LEU A 257 -10.49 8.23 -2.27
CA LEU A 257 -9.27 8.22 -1.46
C LEU A 257 -8.20 9.16 -2.03
N THR A 258 -8.04 9.18 -3.36
CA THR A 258 -7.12 10.12 -4.04
C THR A 258 -7.53 11.57 -3.77
N PHE A 259 -8.82 11.89 -3.97
CA PHE A 259 -9.39 13.20 -3.67
C PHE A 259 -9.14 13.65 -2.23
N GLU A 260 -9.37 12.74 -1.27
CA GLU A 260 -9.18 13.01 0.16
C GLU A 260 -7.71 13.29 0.48
N ASN A 261 -6.80 12.43 0.00
CA ASN A 261 -5.37 12.58 0.20
C ASN A 261 -4.84 13.90 -0.40
N ASP A 262 -5.24 14.22 -1.63
CA ASP A 262 -4.80 15.44 -2.31
C ASP A 262 -5.29 16.70 -1.58
N THR A 263 -6.54 16.69 -1.11
CA THR A 263 -7.13 17.80 -0.37
C THR A 263 -6.47 17.99 1.00
N VAL A 264 -6.30 16.91 1.76
CA VAL A 264 -5.63 16.96 3.07
C VAL A 264 -4.18 17.39 2.89
N SER A 265 -3.49 16.90 1.86
CA SER A 265 -2.12 17.29 1.54
C SER A 265 -2.01 18.80 1.25
N LEU A 266 -2.93 19.38 0.47
CA LEU A 266 -2.95 20.82 0.19
C LEU A 266 -3.18 21.64 1.47
N ILE A 267 -4.14 21.22 2.29
CA ILE A 267 -4.41 21.84 3.59
C ILE A 267 -3.16 21.80 4.47
N MET A 268 -2.55 20.62 4.61
CA MET A 268 -1.34 20.42 5.39
C MET A 268 -0.16 21.26 4.88
N SER A 269 0.01 21.38 3.56
CA SER A 269 1.05 22.23 2.96
C SER A 269 0.88 23.70 3.38
N SER A 270 -0.35 24.23 3.29
CA SER A 270 -0.64 25.62 3.69
C SER A 270 -0.37 25.88 5.18
N ILE A 271 -0.71 24.89 6.03
CA ILE A 271 -0.43 24.96 7.46
C ILE A 271 1.08 24.93 7.71
N LYS A 272 1.82 24.04 7.03
CA LYS A 272 3.29 23.97 7.13
C LYS A 272 3.95 25.28 6.71
N ASP A 273 3.51 25.91 5.63
CA ASP A 273 4.02 27.20 5.16
C ASP A 273 3.80 28.32 6.19
N SER A 274 2.62 28.32 6.83
CA SER A 274 2.29 29.29 7.89
C SER A 274 3.19 29.08 9.12
N ILE A 275 3.35 27.84 9.57
CA ILE A 275 4.24 27.49 10.69
C ILE A 275 5.70 27.84 10.37
N PHE A 276 6.16 27.59 9.14
CA PHE A 276 7.48 27.99 8.67
C PHE A 276 7.70 29.51 8.79
N ALA A 277 6.71 30.31 8.38
CA ALA A 277 6.78 31.76 8.51
C ALA A 277 6.81 32.22 9.99
N ILE A 278 5.97 31.64 10.85
CA ILE A 278 5.88 31.96 12.28
C ILE A 278 7.19 31.59 13.00
N VAL A 279 7.67 30.35 12.88
CA VAL A 279 8.91 29.90 13.51
C VAL A 279 10.10 30.69 12.98
N GLY A 280 10.11 31.04 11.69
CA GLY A 280 11.13 31.90 11.10
C GLY A 280 11.21 33.30 11.70
N ALA A 281 10.13 33.82 12.31
CA ALA A 281 10.13 35.11 12.99
C ALA A 281 11.05 35.14 14.23
N MET A 282 11.37 33.98 14.81
CA MET A 282 12.33 33.82 15.91
C MET A 282 13.66 34.55 15.64
N HIS A 283 14.13 34.56 14.40
CA HIS A 283 15.41 35.18 14.01
C HIS A 283 15.36 36.72 13.94
N ARG A 284 14.17 37.32 14.02
CA ARG A 284 13.97 38.78 14.03
C ARG A 284 13.65 39.32 15.42
N GLU A 285 13.30 38.44 16.36
CA GLU A 285 12.89 38.80 17.71
C GLU A 285 14.07 38.80 18.69
N THR A 286 13.98 39.65 19.72
CA THR A 286 14.97 39.67 20.81
C THR A 286 14.62 38.63 21.87
N LEU A 287 15.29 37.48 21.81
CA LEU A 287 15.12 36.38 22.76
C LEU A 287 15.80 36.68 24.12
N GLY A 288 15.27 36.10 25.20
CA GLY A 288 15.88 36.16 26.55
C GLY A 288 15.35 37.26 27.49
N SER A 289 14.19 37.87 27.19
CA SER A 289 13.63 39.00 27.97
C SER A 289 12.23 38.77 28.53
N ARG A 290 11.56 37.68 28.17
CA ARG A 290 10.15 37.37 28.50
C ARG A 290 10.04 35.91 28.91
N ASP A 291 8.95 35.52 29.57
CA ASP A 291 8.75 34.10 29.96
C ASP A 291 8.47 33.18 28.76
N VAL A 292 7.70 33.64 27.76
CA VAL A 292 7.46 32.93 26.49
C VAL A 292 7.68 33.92 25.34
N SER A 293 8.34 33.47 24.27
CA SER A 293 8.65 34.34 23.14
C SER A 293 7.39 34.67 22.31
N PRO A 294 7.26 35.89 21.75
CA PRO A 294 6.11 36.27 20.91
C PRO A 294 5.85 35.33 19.73
N TYR A 295 6.87 34.93 18.97
CA TYR A 295 6.71 33.95 17.88
C TYR A 295 6.15 32.61 18.39
N MET A 296 6.52 32.21 19.61
CA MET A 296 6.04 30.97 20.22
C MET A 296 4.59 31.11 20.65
N GLN A 297 4.19 32.25 21.22
CA GLN A 297 2.78 32.52 21.51
C GLN A 297 1.92 32.43 20.25
N GLU A 298 2.35 33.08 19.16
CA GLU A 298 1.67 33.02 17.86
C GLU A 298 1.60 31.58 17.32
N LEU A 299 2.69 30.79 17.45
CA LEU A 299 2.71 29.40 17.03
C LEU A 299 1.72 28.54 17.83
N LEU A 300 1.69 28.69 19.15
CA LEU A 300 0.80 27.93 20.02
C LEU A 300 -0.67 28.27 19.73
N ASP A 301 -0.99 29.55 19.57
CA ASP A 301 -2.34 30.01 19.18
C ASP A 301 -2.73 29.46 17.79
N TYR A 302 -1.79 29.49 16.84
CA TYR A 302 -2.02 28.92 15.51
C TYR A 302 -2.28 27.41 15.55
N ILE A 303 -1.52 26.64 16.34
CA ILE A 303 -1.76 25.20 16.53
C ILE A 303 -3.14 24.95 17.15
N ASN A 304 -3.59 25.80 18.08
CA ASN A 304 -4.95 25.71 18.64
C ASN A 304 -6.02 25.96 17.56
N HIS A 305 -5.81 26.92 16.65
CA HIS A 305 -6.72 27.10 15.51
C HIS A 305 -6.71 25.85 14.61
N VAL A 306 -5.54 25.29 14.30
CA VAL A 306 -5.42 24.07 13.49
C VAL A 306 -6.20 22.92 14.12
N GLU A 307 -6.05 22.67 15.43
CA GLU A 307 -6.83 21.67 16.15
C GLU A 307 -8.34 21.92 16.05
N PHE A 308 -8.76 23.17 16.24
CA PHE A 308 -10.16 23.55 16.09
C PHE A 308 -10.70 23.23 14.69
N HIS A 309 -9.96 23.56 13.63
CA HIS A 309 -10.36 23.22 12.26
C HIS A 309 -10.36 21.70 12.03
N PHE A 310 -9.37 20.96 12.52
CA PHE A 310 -9.29 19.50 12.41
C PHE A 310 -10.45 18.78 13.10
N SER A 311 -11.00 19.36 14.17
CA SER A 311 -12.19 18.80 14.86
C SER A 311 -13.43 18.69 13.96
N HIS A 312 -13.46 19.39 12.82
CA HIS A 312 -14.56 19.36 11.86
C HIS A 312 -14.43 18.32 10.75
N PHE A 313 -13.27 17.69 10.60
CA PHE A 313 -13.04 16.59 9.66
C PHE A 313 -12.07 15.52 10.22
N PRO A 314 -12.34 15.00 11.43
CA PRO A 314 -11.41 14.11 12.12
C PRO A 314 -11.26 12.74 11.46
N SER A 315 -12.28 12.29 10.73
CA SER A 315 -12.29 10.95 10.13
C SER A 315 -11.28 10.93 8.97
N ALA A 316 -11.33 11.96 8.12
CA ALA A 316 -10.43 12.07 6.98
C ALA A 316 -8.96 12.16 7.43
N LEU A 317 -8.69 12.95 8.47
CA LEU A 317 -7.35 13.05 9.05
C LEU A 317 -6.83 11.71 9.58
N ARG A 318 -7.68 10.92 10.25
CA ARG A 318 -7.30 9.61 10.78
C ARG A 318 -6.97 8.61 9.69
N ARG A 319 -7.68 8.62 8.56
CA ARG A 319 -7.39 7.69 7.46
C ARG A 319 -6.04 7.96 6.80
N THR A 320 -5.65 9.23 6.72
CA THR A 320 -4.37 9.62 6.10
C THR A 320 -3.15 9.40 6.97
N ASP A 321 -3.31 9.10 8.27
CA ASP A 321 -2.22 8.94 9.25
C ASP A 321 -1.19 10.11 9.24
N THR A 322 -1.62 11.31 8.85
CA THR A 322 -0.72 12.47 8.62
C THR A 322 -0.31 13.22 9.88
N LEU A 323 -1.03 13.05 10.99
CA LEU A 323 -0.82 13.84 12.22
C LEU A 323 0.52 13.58 12.93
N PRO A 324 1.00 12.33 13.09
CA PRO A 324 2.31 12.08 13.69
C PRO A 324 3.46 12.64 12.85
N GLU A 325 3.40 12.49 11.52
CA GLU A 325 4.41 13.06 10.61
C GLU A 325 4.40 14.60 10.64
N PHE A 326 3.21 15.18 10.79
CA PHE A 326 3.05 16.62 10.95
C PHE A 326 3.61 17.13 12.28
N ALA A 327 3.40 16.40 13.38
CA ALA A 327 4.02 16.68 14.68
C ALA A 327 5.56 16.63 14.59
N ASP A 328 6.12 15.57 13.98
CA ASP A 328 7.56 15.44 13.73
C ASP A 328 8.10 16.62 12.91
N HIS A 329 7.36 17.06 11.90
CA HIS A 329 7.75 18.19 11.06
C HIS A 329 7.82 19.50 11.84
N ILE A 330 6.81 19.80 12.67
CA ILE A 330 6.78 21.02 13.52
C ILE A 330 7.98 21.04 14.47
N LEU A 331 8.25 19.93 15.15
CA LEU A 331 9.36 19.83 16.09
C LEU A 331 10.71 19.91 15.39
N LYS A 332 10.90 19.20 14.27
CA LYS A 332 12.12 19.28 13.45
C LYS A 332 12.38 20.71 13.00
N LEU A 333 11.35 21.39 12.49
CA LEU A 333 11.44 22.77 12.01
C LEU A 333 11.83 23.74 13.13
N PHE A 334 11.19 23.63 14.30
CA PHE A 334 11.54 24.41 15.48
C PHE A 334 12.99 24.18 15.92
N ILE A 335 13.41 22.92 16.10
CA ILE A 335 14.78 22.57 16.52
C ILE A 335 15.80 23.11 15.52
N LEU A 336 15.52 22.98 14.23
CA LEU A 336 16.39 23.47 13.17
C LEU A 336 16.55 25.00 13.23
N HIS A 337 15.45 25.76 13.34
CA HIS A 337 15.53 27.20 13.51
C HIS A 337 16.25 27.61 14.81
N ALA A 338 15.92 26.96 15.92
CA ALA A 338 16.52 27.24 17.23
C ALA A 338 18.03 26.94 17.24
N SER A 339 18.46 25.89 16.54
CA SER A 339 19.88 25.52 16.41
C SER A 339 20.71 26.52 15.62
N LEU A 340 20.07 27.45 14.88
CA LEU A 340 20.73 28.47 14.05
C LEU A 340 20.71 29.88 14.66
N VAL A 341 20.07 30.05 15.83
CA VAL A 341 20.03 31.33 16.54
C VAL A 341 21.43 31.68 17.04
N ARG A 342 21.89 32.91 16.81
CA ARG A 342 23.17 33.43 17.35
C ARG A 342 23.00 34.90 17.78
N PRO A 343 23.61 35.33 18.90
CA PRO A 343 24.46 34.56 19.82
C PRO A 343 23.66 33.70 20.82
N LEU A 344 24.16 32.49 21.14
CA LEU A 344 23.57 31.61 22.16
C LEU A 344 24.17 31.89 23.55
N ASN A 345 23.56 32.79 24.31
CA ASN A 345 23.87 32.98 25.73
C ASN A 345 22.95 32.12 26.62
N SER A 346 23.27 31.99 27.92
CA SER A 346 22.51 31.16 28.87
C SER A 346 21.03 31.57 28.97
N THR A 347 20.73 32.87 28.90
CA THR A 347 19.36 33.37 28.92
C THR A 347 18.56 32.98 27.68
N VAL A 348 19.16 33.05 26.48
CA VAL A 348 18.53 32.65 25.21
C VAL A 348 18.35 31.13 25.18
N ARG A 349 19.33 30.36 25.67
CA ARG A 349 19.23 28.89 25.80
C ARG A 349 18.09 28.48 26.73
N GLN A 350 17.99 29.11 27.90
CA GLN A 350 16.88 28.87 28.83
C GLN A 350 15.54 29.24 28.19
N GLN A 351 15.47 30.36 27.46
CA GLN A 351 14.26 30.76 26.74
C GLN A 351 13.84 29.73 25.69
N LEU A 352 14.77 29.29 24.84
CA LEU A 352 14.50 28.28 23.81
C LEU A 352 14.08 26.94 24.43
N ARG A 353 14.65 26.58 25.59
CA ARG A 353 14.22 25.40 26.36
C ARG A 353 12.78 25.54 26.84
N THR A 354 12.40 26.69 27.41
CA THR A 354 11.03 26.94 27.86
C THR A 354 10.04 26.97 26.69
N ASP A 355 10.39 27.62 25.58
CA ASP A 355 9.58 27.64 24.36
C ASP A 355 9.39 26.20 23.80
N CYS A 356 10.46 25.40 23.78
CA CYS A 356 10.43 24.00 23.34
C CYS A 356 9.52 23.13 24.22
N GLU A 357 9.61 23.29 25.54
CA GLU A 357 8.75 22.61 26.50
C GLU A 357 7.27 22.89 26.26
N ARG A 358 6.91 24.16 26.03
CA ARG A 358 5.53 24.55 25.69
C ARG A 358 5.07 23.98 24.35
N LEU A 359 5.95 23.97 23.35
CA LEU A 359 5.66 23.41 22.04
C LEU A 359 5.41 21.90 22.13
N LEU A 360 6.26 21.16 22.85
CA LEU A 360 6.12 19.72 23.06
C LEU A 360 4.78 19.40 23.73
N ASP A 361 4.42 20.12 24.81
CA ASP A 361 3.13 19.93 25.50
C ASP A 361 1.95 20.14 24.55
N THR A 362 2.02 21.19 23.73
CA THR A 362 0.91 21.56 22.84
C THR A 362 0.79 20.59 21.67
N VAL A 363 1.90 20.20 21.05
CA VAL A 363 1.88 19.22 19.93
C VAL A 363 1.37 17.86 20.41
N GLU A 364 1.84 17.37 21.56
CA GLU A 364 1.43 16.08 22.11
C GLU A 364 -0.06 16.07 22.50
N THR A 365 -0.57 17.16 23.08
CA THR A 365 -1.96 17.25 23.53
C THR A 365 -2.96 17.57 22.42
N LYS A 366 -2.56 18.35 21.41
CA LYS A 366 -3.47 18.89 20.37
C LYS A 366 -3.41 18.16 19.03
N LEU A 367 -2.29 17.52 18.71
CA LEU A 367 -2.09 16.88 17.42
C LEU A 367 -1.91 15.36 17.58
N ALA A 368 -0.68 14.93 17.85
CA ALA A 368 -0.29 13.54 18.03
C ALA A 368 1.09 13.48 18.70
N PRO A 369 1.40 12.38 19.41
CA PRO A 369 2.76 12.15 19.90
C PRO A 369 3.73 12.00 18.72
N SER A 370 4.90 12.64 18.85
CA SER A 370 5.98 12.56 17.87
C SER A 370 6.64 11.17 17.89
N GLY A 371 6.91 10.62 16.70
CA GLY A 371 7.67 9.37 16.57
C GLY A 371 9.18 9.61 16.69
N GLN A 372 9.69 10.65 16.02
CA GLN A 372 11.13 10.96 15.99
C GLN A 372 11.65 11.60 17.29
N PHE A 373 10.83 12.41 17.96
CA PHE A 373 11.21 13.22 19.13
C PHE A 373 10.46 12.78 20.39
N HIS A 374 10.33 11.47 20.61
CA HIS A 374 9.59 10.90 21.74
C HIS A 374 10.25 11.14 23.10
N ASP A 375 11.59 11.24 23.18
CA ASP A 375 12.28 11.52 24.43
C ASP A 375 12.36 13.02 24.70
N ARG A 376 11.34 13.51 25.43
CA ARG A 376 11.25 14.90 25.90
C ARG A 376 12.53 15.39 26.58
N ASN A 377 13.16 14.56 27.41
CA ASN A 377 14.34 14.99 28.16
C ASN A 377 15.53 15.18 27.24
N LEU A 378 15.73 14.29 26.26
CA LEU A 378 16.80 14.44 25.26
C LEU A 378 16.62 15.72 24.44
N VAL A 379 15.40 16.01 24.00
CA VAL A 379 15.10 17.23 23.22
C VAL A 379 15.35 18.50 24.05
N LEU A 380 14.89 18.55 25.30
CA LEU A 380 15.10 19.71 26.16
C LEU A 380 16.57 19.89 26.57
N ASN A 381 17.32 18.80 26.69
CA ASN A 381 18.75 18.83 27.01
C ASN A 381 19.61 19.35 25.86
N LEU A 382 19.10 19.39 24.61
CA LEU A 382 19.79 20.03 23.49
C LEU A 382 20.19 21.48 23.80
N PHE A 383 19.31 22.24 24.45
CA PHE A 383 19.58 23.65 24.74
C PHE A 383 20.58 23.88 25.88
N SER A 384 20.90 22.82 26.63
CA SER A 384 21.98 22.82 27.63
C SER A 384 23.31 22.33 27.05
N PHE A 385 23.32 21.78 25.83
CA PHE A 385 24.52 21.26 25.16
C PHE A 385 25.38 22.39 24.59
N GLY A 386 26.69 22.33 24.83
CA GLY A 386 27.72 23.28 24.38
C GLY A 386 28.02 24.39 25.39
N GLU A 387 27.45 24.36 26.60
CA GLU A 387 27.75 25.34 27.67
C GLU A 387 29.09 25.03 28.35
N SER A 388 29.54 23.77 28.34
CA SER A 388 30.79 23.35 28.95
C SER A 388 31.78 22.81 27.91
N ASN A 389 33.06 23.08 28.10
CA ASN A 389 34.10 22.70 27.12
C ASN A 389 34.43 21.19 27.12
N ASN A 390 33.88 20.41 28.07
CA ASN A 390 34.19 18.99 28.30
C ASN A 390 32.94 18.11 28.18
N GLU A 391 32.16 18.29 27.13
CA GLU A 391 30.94 17.50 26.93
C GLU A 391 31.25 16.19 26.23
N THR A 392 30.90 15.09 26.88
CA THR A 392 30.87 13.76 26.26
C THR A 392 29.80 13.73 25.18
N LEU A 393 30.13 13.13 24.04
CA LEU A 393 29.17 12.86 22.98
C LEU A 393 27.93 12.17 23.56
N PRO A 394 26.72 12.69 23.30
CA PRO A 394 25.52 12.03 23.77
C PRO A 394 25.28 10.76 22.95
N ASP A 395 25.13 9.61 23.63
CA ASP A 395 24.56 8.38 23.06
C ASP A 395 23.08 8.65 22.78
N SER A 396 22.81 9.32 21.66
CA SER A 396 21.50 9.91 21.38
C SER A 396 20.88 9.29 20.13
N SER A 397 19.59 9.01 20.23
CA SER A 397 18.72 8.69 19.10
C SER A 397 18.48 9.89 18.17
N LEU A 398 18.88 11.11 18.57
CA LEU A 398 18.69 12.32 17.78
C LEU A 398 19.72 12.46 16.66
N PRO A 399 19.33 13.02 15.50
CA PRO A 399 20.25 13.24 14.39
C PRO A 399 21.48 14.08 14.78
N MET A 400 22.67 13.56 14.46
CA MET A 400 23.96 14.14 14.83
C MET A 400 24.16 15.58 14.32
N TRP A 401 23.52 15.96 13.21
CA TRP A 401 23.66 17.31 12.62
C TRP A 401 23.10 18.40 13.55
N ILE A 402 22.14 18.08 14.43
CA ILE A 402 21.55 19.03 15.38
C ILE A 402 22.61 19.50 16.37
N TYR A 403 23.40 18.57 16.91
CA TYR A 403 24.50 18.88 17.83
C TYR A 403 25.59 19.72 17.16
N VAL A 404 25.91 19.41 15.90
CA VAL A 404 26.86 20.21 15.12
C VAL A 404 26.36 21.64 14.94
N HIS A 405 25.08 21.85 14.60
CA HIS A 405 24.51 23.20 14.51
C HIS A 405 24.62 23.97 15.84
N ILE A 406 24.28 23.34 16.96
CA ILE A 406 24.33 23.97 18.29
C ILE A 406 25.75 24.39 18.65
N LEU A 407 26.76 23.55 18.36
CA LEU A 407 28.17 23.87 18.60
C LEU A 407 28.66 25.01 17.70
N ILE A 408 28.25 25.03 16.43
CA ILE A 408 28.56 26.15 15.51
C ILE A 408 27.91 27.44 16.02
N SER A 409 26.65 27.39 16.46
CA SER A 409 25.93 28.55 16.96
C SER A 409 26.48 29.09 18.29
N SER A 410 27.10 28.21 19.09
CA SER A 410 27.79 28.55 20.34
C SER A 410 29.24 29.02 20.13
N SER A 411 29.79 28.82 18.93
CA SER A 411 31.12 29.29 18.57
C SER A 411 31.13 30.80 18.33
N PRO A 412 32.29 31.47 18.31
CA PRO A 412 32.41 32.87 17.89
C PRO A 412 32.10 33.08 16.40
N ASP A 413 31.83 34.33 16.00
CA ASP A 413 31.51 34.73 14.62
C ASP A 413 32.66 34.49 13.61
N SER A 414 33.86 34.14 14.09
CA SER A 414 34.98 33.70 13.24
C SER A 414 34.64 32.42 12.47
N LEU A 415 33.80 31.55 13.04
CA LEU A 415 33.21 30.40 12.36
C LEU A 415 31.85 30.83 11.76
N PRO A 416 31.72 30.94 10.42
CA PRO A 416 30.46 31.32 9.79
C PRO A 416 29.38 30.27 10.04
N SER A 417 28.13 30.72 10.16
CA SER A 417 26.98 29.83 10.25
C SER A 417 26.78 29.06 8.92
N PRO A 418 26.14 27.87 8.93
CA PRO A 418 26.01 27.04 7.73
C PRO A 418 25.37 27.75 6.52
N HIS A 419 24.36 28.59 6.76
CA HIS A 419 23.72 29.37 5.69
C HIS A 419 24.63 30.50 5.16
N GLN A 420 25.49 31.09 6.01
CA GLN A 420 26.37 32.20 5.62
C GLN A 420 27.52 31.75 4.73
N SER A 421 28.03 30.53 4.92
CA SER A 421 29.15 29.99 4.15
C SER A 421 28.87 29.88 2.65
N VAL A 422 27.59 29.74 2.29
CA VAL A 422 27.09 29.64 0.90
C VAL A 422 26.23 30.84 0.49
N GLY A 423 26.13 31.87 1.34
CA GLY A 423 25.35 33.08 1.06
C GLY A 423 23.83 32.86 0.97
N TRP A 424 23.28 31.87 1.66
CA TRP A 424 21.84 31.62 1.73
C TRP A 424 21.17 32.40 2.85
N THR A 425 19.88 32.71 2.68
CA THR A 425 19.05 33.15 3.80
C THR A 425 18.82 32.00 4.77
N ILE A 426 18.53 32.31 6.03
CA ILE A 426 18.21 31.28 7.05
C ILE A 426 17.06 30.41 6.55
N GLY A 427 15.96 31.02 6.07
CA GLY A 427 14.82 30.27 5.53
C GLY A 427 15.20 29.32 4.39
N LYS A 428 16.03 29.76 3.43
CA LYS A 428 16.47 28.90 2.32
C LYS A 428 17.29 27.69 2.81
N TYR A 429 18.16 27.90 3.80
CA TYR A 429 18.91 26.80 4.40
C TYR A 429 18.02 25.82 5.18
N VAL A 430 17.07 26.35 5.96
CA VAL A 430 16.12 25.52 6.70
C VAL A 430 15.29 24.66 5.75
N GLN A 431 14.74 25.25 4.69
CA GLN A 431 14.01 24.54 3.66
C GLN A 431 14.85 23.42 3.04
N TRP A 432 16.10 23.72 2.68
CA TRP A 432 17.04 22.72 2.15
C TRP A 432 17.24 21.55 3.12
N CYS A 433 17.45 21.80 4.41
CA CYS A 433 17.56 20.75 5.44
C CYS A 433 16.26 19.94 5.67
N CYS A 434 15.10 20.50 5.37
CA CYS A 434 13.83 19.78 5.42
C CYS A 434 13.68 18.81 4.23
N GLU A 435 14.21 19.17 3.06
CA GLU A 435 14.11 18.41 1.80
C GLU A 435 15.21 17.33 1.64
N HIS A 436 16.33 17.44 2.37
CA HIS A 436 17.50 16.56 2.20
C HIS A 436 17.69 15.60 3.39
N PRO A 437 18.18 14.37 3.16
CA PRO A 437 18.39 13.38 4.21
C PRO A 437 19.58 13.74 5.12
N HIS A 438 19.59 13.20 6.34
CA HIS A 438 20.59 13.52 7.36
C HIS A 438 22.06 13.36 6.93
N PRO A 439 22.47 12.33 6.16
CA PRO A 439 23.86 12.19 5.70
C PRO A 439 24.31 13.33 4.78
N GLU A 440 23.42 13.88 3.97
CA GLU A 440 23.73 15.00 3.08
C GLU A 440 23.94 16.30 3.87
N ILE A 441 23.14 16.51 4.92
CA ILE A 441 23.32 17.63 5.86
C ILE A 441 24.69 17.51 6.55
N ILE A 442 25.06 16.31 7.02
CA ILE A 442 26.38 16.07 7.63
C ILE A 442 27.53 16.29 6.63
N SER A 443 27.38 15.85 5.39
CA SER A 443 28.36 16.09 4.32
C SER A 443 28.55 17.59 4.06
N PHE A 444 27.45 18.34 3.98
CA PHE A 444 27.47 19.79 3.84
C PHE A 444 28.23 20.46 5.01
N LEU A 445 27.94 20.07 6.25
CA LEU A 445 28.63 20.58 7.44
C LEU A 445 30.12 20.18 7.47
N SER A 446 30.48 18.99 6.99
CA SER A 446 31.88 18.58 6.81
C SER A 446 32.62 19.47 5.81
N GLY A 447 31.96 19.81 4.70
CA GLY A 447 32.48 20.76 3.72
C GLY A 447 32.70 22.16 4.31
N LEU A 448 31.74 22.65 5.11
CA LEU A 448 31.87 23.90 5.86
C LEU A 448 33.11 23.90 6.77
N MET A 449 33.28 22.84 7.58
CA MET A 449 34.41 22.75 8.50
C MET A 449 35.75 22.68 7.76
N THR A 450 35.81 21.97 6.63
CA THR A 450 37.01 21.91 5.77
C THR A 450 37.37 23.28 5.19
N SER A 451 36.37 24.04 4.73
CA SER A 451 36.54 25.41 4.26
C SER A 451 37.04 26.33 5.37
N TYR A 452 36.49 26.20 6.58
CA TYR A 452 36.95 26.93 7.76
C TYR A 452 38.42 26.63 8.07
N THR A 453 38.81 25.36 8.12
CA THR A 453 40.20 24.94 8.36
C THR A 453 41.17 25.54 7.35
N THR A 454 40.80 25.51 6.06
CA THR A 454 41.59 26.13 4.99
C THR A 454 41.72 27.65 5.19
N SER A 455 40.65 28.32 5.59
CA SER A 455 40.65 29.75 5.89
C SER A 455 41.55 30.10 7.09
N VAL A 456 41.51 29.32 8.18
CA VAL A 456 42.37 29.53 9.37
C VAL A 456 43.84 29.39 9.00
N ILE A 457 44.19 28.35 8.22
CA ILE A 457 45.55 28.13 7.72
C ILE A 457 46.01 29.31 6.85
N ASN A 458 45.17 29.77 5.93
CA ASN A 458 45.49 30.89 5.04
C ASN A 458 45.65 32.22 5.78
N ARG A 459 44.94 32.42 6.90
CA ARG A 459 45.07 33.60 7.76
C ARG A 459 46.28 33.54 8.70
N GLY A 460 46.96 32.40 8.79
CA GLY A 460 48.09 32.20 9.69
C GLY A 460 47.71 32.17 11.17
N GLU A 461 46.43 31.89 11.48
CA GLU A 461 45.94 31.80 12.85
C GLU A 461 46.45 30.50 13.52
N THR A 462 46.88 30.60 14.78
CA THR A 462 47.50 29.46 15.51
C THR A 462 46.51 28.65 16.34
N GLN A 463 45.23 29.03 16.38
CA GLN A 463 44.21 28.40 17.22
C GLN A 463 42.86 28.31 16.47
N TYR A 464 42.20 27.15 16.57
CA TYR A 464 40.83 26.97 16.11
C TYR A 464 39.82 27.44 17.17
N VAL A 465 38.54 27.55 16.80
CA VAL A 465 37.48 27.82 17.79
C VAL A 465 37.39 26.70 18.83
N PRO A 466 37.02 26.99 20.09
CA PRO A 466 36.99 26.00 21.18
C PRO A 466 36.21 24.73 20.86
N HIS A 467 35.07 24.84 20.16
CA HIS A 467 34.21 23.71 19.83
C HIS A 467 34.64 22.91 18.58
N TYR A 468 35.69 23.33 17.86
CA TYR A 468 36.14 22.70 16.62
C TYR A 468 36.48 21.19 16.77
N PRO A 469 37.23 20.75 17.80
CA PRO A 469 37.57 19.33 17.96
C PRO A 469 36.33 18.46 18.14
N THR A 470 35.37 18.90 18.95
CA THR A 470 34.11 18.19 19.21
C THR A 470 33.25 18.10 17.94
N ILE A 471 33.15 19.18 17.16
CA ILE A 471 32.40 19.16 15.88
C ILE A 471 33.00 18.12 14.92
N MET A 472 34.32 18.09 14.78
CA MET A 472 35.01 17.13 13.90
C MET A 472 34.84 15.69 14.38
N GLU A 473 34.83 15.47 15.70
CA GLU A 473 34.58 14.15 16.28
C GLU A 473 33.16 13.65 15.96
N ILE A 474 32.13 14.51 16.11
CA ILE A 474 30.74 14.18 15.77
C ILE A 474 30.62 13.84 14.28
N ILE A 475 31.19 14.66 13.39
CA ILE A 475 31.12 14.43 11.94
C ILE A 475 31.83 13.12 11.55
N ARG A 476 32.98 12.82 12.16
CA ARG A 476 33.69 11.55 11.94
C ARG A 476 32.86 10.35 12.39
N ASN A 477 32.20 10.43 13.54
CA ASN A 477 31.34 9.35 14.03
C ASN A 477 30.10 9.18 13.14
N ALA A 478 29.45 10.28 12.74
CA ALA A 478 28.30 10.26 11.83
C ALA A 478 28.62 9.60 10.48
N THR A 479 29.78 9.93 9.91
CA THR A 479 30.24 9.36 8.63
C THR A 479 30.70 7.90 8.76
N ALA A 480 31.22 7.49 9.92
CA ALA A 480 31.56 6.10 10.20
C ALA A 480 30.31 5.23 10.40
N SER A 481 29.30 5.72 11.13
CA SER A 481 28.01 5.04 11.31
C SER A 481 27.21 4.94 10.01
N SER A 482 27.29 5.94 9.13
CA SER A 482 26.67 5.88 7.79
C SER A 482 27.30 4.78 6.91
N LYS A 483 28.60 4.52 7.06
CA LYS A 483 29.29 3.42 6.35
C LYS A 483 28.96 2.04 6.91
N SER A 484 28.62 1.92 8.20
CA SER A 484 28.13 0.64 8.75
C SER A 484 26.66 0.37 8.43
N ALA A 485 25.84 1.42 8.21
CA ALA A 485 24.42 1.30 7.86
C ALA A 485 24.16 1.03 6.36
N MET A 486 25.11 1.37 5.46
CA MET A 486 25.08 0.96 4.05
C MET A 486 25.59 -0.47 3.80
N LYS A 487 25.89 -1.24 4.85
CA LYS A 487 26.22 -2.68 4.76
C LYS A 487 24.98 -3.57 4.94
N SER A 488 23.89 -3.29 4.21
CA SER A 488 22.82 -4.26 4.02
C SER A 488 22.49 -4.41 2.55
N ASP A 489 22.75 -5.62 2.07
CA ASP A 489 22.37 -6.26 0.82
C ASP A 489 22.98 -5.69 -0.48
N ASP A 490 23.98 -6.44 -0.97
CA ASP A 490 24.48 -6.52 -2.35
C ASP A 490 25.70 -5.70 -2.83
N GLU A 491 26.52 -5.11 -1.95
CA GLU A 491 27.84 -4.59 -2.35
C GLU A 491 28.99 -5.39 -1.72
N TRP A 492 29.68 -6.20 -2.54
CA TRP A 492 30.87 -6.93 -2.12
C TRP A 492 32.00 -5.96 -1.81
N GLU A 493 32.35 -5.80 -0.52
CA GLU A 493 33.55 -5.07 -0.12
C GLU A 493 34.81 -5.93 -0.31
N SER A 494 35.75 -5.43 -1.12
CA SER A 494 37.12 -5.93 -1.14
C SER A 494 37.90 -5.32 0.03
N GLU A 495 37.99 -6.01 1.17
CA GLU A 495 38.94 -5.61 2.22
C GLU A 495 40.33 -6.20 1.94
N VAL A 496 41.32 -5.32 1.80
CA VAL A 496 42.74 -5.70 1.74
C VAL A 496 43.28 -5.75 3.16
N VAL A 497 43.41 -6.96 3.71
CA VAL A 497 44.09 -7.17 5.00
C VAL A 497 45.58 -7.30 4.75
N VAL A 498 46.36 -6.30 5.18
CA VAL A 498 47.83 -6.38 5.20
C VAL A 498 48.25 -7.05 6.52
N VAL A 499 48.58 -8.34 6.46
CA VAL A 499 49.17 -9.06 7.59
C VAL A 499 50.68 -8.94 7.49
N GLU A 500 51.28 -8.09 8.32
CA GLU A 500 52.74 -8.00 8.47
C GLU A 500 53.21 -9.11 9.42
N VAL A 501 53.76 -10.20 8.88
CA VAL A 501 54.43 -11.22 9.68
C VAL A 501 55.88 -10.80 9.86
N ASN A 502 56.19 -10.14 10.98
CA ASN A 502 57.56 -9.80 11.35
C ASN A 502 58.32 -11.05 11.84
N GLY A 503 59.00 -11.75 10.92
CA GLY A 503 59.93 -12.83 11.29
C GLY A 503 60.50 -13.63 10.11
N VAL A 504 61.75 -14.07 10.23
CA VAL A 504 62.39 -15.01 9.29
C VAL A 504 62.05 -16.45 9.71
N LEU A 505 61.45 -17.22 8.82
CA LEU A 505 61.12 -18.63 9.06
C LEU A 505 62.38 -19.51 8.99
N ASP A 506 62.80 -20.04 10.14
CA ASP A 506 63.86 -21.05 10.20
C ASP A 506 63.33 -22.43 9.77
N ALA A 507 63.86 -22.94 8.66
CA ALA A 507 63.50 -24.24 8.10
C ALA A 507 63.80 -25.41 9.05
N GLN A 508 64.76 -25.27 9.96
CA GLN A 508 65.11 -26.30 10.93
C GLN A 508 64.03 -26.42 12.02
N THR A 509 63.55 -25.28 12.51
CA THR A 509 62.44 -25.20 13.48
C THR A 509 61.15 -25.80 12.92
N VAL A 510 60.83 -25.54 11.63
CA VAL A 510 59.65 -26.12 10.97
C VAL A 510 59.75 -27.65 10.85
N ARG A 511 60.93 -28.18 10.49
CA ARG A 511 61.14 -29.63 10.39
C ARG A 511 61.03 -30.32 11.75
N GLN A 512 61.52 -29.69 12.82
CA GLN A 512 61.39 -30.20 14.18
C GLN A 512 59.94 -30.22 14.65
N ALA A 513 59.16 -29.18 14.36
CA ALA A 513 57.74 -29.11 14.71
C ALA A 513 56.87 -30.16 13.96
N ILE A 514 57.24 -30.51 12.72
CA ILE A 514 56.60 -31.61 11.97
C ILE A 514 56.98 -32.96 12.57
N ALA A 515 58.26 -33.17 12.89
CA ALA A 515 58.73 -34.41 13.52
C ALA A 515 58.10 -34.64 14.90
N ALA A 516 57.86 -33.56 15.66
CA ALA A 516 57.18 -33.58 16.95
C ALA A 516 55.64 -33.70 16.84
N LYS A 517 55.08 -33.84 15.63
CA LYS A 517 53.62 -33.85 15.33
C LYS A 517 52.85 -32.64 15.84
N GLN A 518 53.52 -31.53 16.14
CA GLN A 518 52.88 -30.28 16.58
C GLN A 518 52.34 -29.46 15.41
N THR A 519 52.65 -29.86 14.17
CA THR A 519 52.17 -29.24 12.94
C THR A 519 51.91 -30.30 11.88
N ALA A 520 50.84 -30.13 11.11
CA ALA A 520 50.50 -30.98 9.98
C ALA A 520 50.76 -30.24 8.66
N LEU A 521 51.56 -30.83 7.78
CA LEU A 521 51.76 -30.31 6.43
C LEU A 521 50.58 -30.73 5.56
N ARG A 522 49.78 -29.78 5.09
CA ARG A 522 48.72 -30.03 4.11
C ARG A 522 49.19 -29.60 2.73
N ARG A 523 49.07 -30.48 1.74
CA ARG A 523 49.46 -30.22 0.35
C ARG A 523 48.22 -29.81 -0.44
N ALA A 524 48.29 -28.67 -1.13
CA ALA A 524 47.34 -28.38 -2.21
C ALA A 524 47.52 -29.40 -3.35
N ASP A 525 46.45 -29.65 -4.09
CA ASP A 525 46.25 -30.76 -5.05
C ASP A 525 45.96 -32.13 -4.40
N THR A 526 45.30 -32.14 -3.24
CA THR A 526 44.71 -33.36 -2.66
C THR A 526 43.23 -33.15 -2.39
N ASP A 527 42.43 -34.21 -2.50
CA ASP A 527 40.97 -34.17 -2.21
C ASP A 527 40.67 -34.01 -0.70
N ALA A 528 41.72 -33.89 0.13
CA ALA A 528 41.60 -33.66 1.55
C ALA A 528 41.28 -32.16 1.83
N PRO A 529 40.28 -31.85 2.66
CA PRO A 529 39.91 -30.47 2.94
C PRO A 529 41.04 -29.73 3.67
N LEU A 530 41.34 -28.52 3.20
CA LEU A 530 42.39 -27.65 3.73
C LEU A 530 41.85 -26.63 4.74
N LEU A 531 40.60 -26.20 4.55
CA LEU A 531 39.97 -25.15 5.33
C LEU A 531 38.47 -25.47 5.52
N GLN A 532 37.94 -25.18 6.70
CA GLN A 532 36.51 -25.19 6.97
C GLN A 532 36.08 -23.78 7.36
N ILE A 533 35.07 -23.24 6.68
CA ILE A 533 34.43 -21.97 7.05
C ILE A 533 32.95 -22.26 7.22
N GLY A 534 32.44 -22.07 8.44
CA GLY A 534 31.09 -22.51 8.79
C GLY A 534 30.92 -24.02 8.59
N ASN A 535 29.90 -24.43 7.82
CA ASN A 535 29.60 -25.84 7.53
C ASN A 535 30.20 -26.32 6.20
N SER A 536 30.98 -25.49 5.49
CA SER A 536 31.52 -25.82 4.17
C SER A 536 33.00 -26.17 4.26
N LEU A 537 33.38 -27.26 3.60
CA LEU A 537 34.75 -27.75 3.50
C LEU A 537 35.36 -27.34 2.15
N PHE A 538 36.59 -26.85 2.19
CA PHE A 538 37.28 -26.31 1.03
C PHE A 538 38.57 -27.09 0.74
N THR A 539 38.73 -27.51 -0.51
CA THR A 539 39.98 -28.10 -1.03
C THR A 539 40.73 -27.06 -1.86
N GLY A 540 42.06 -27.19 -1.96
CA GLY A 540 42.89 -26.22 -2.69
C GLY A 540 43.58 -26.85 -3.89
N LYS A 541 43.54 -26.14 -5.02
CA LYS A 541 44.27 -26.49 -6.26
C LYS A 541 45.22 -25.37 -6.67
N TRP A 542 46.39 -25.74 -7.17
CA TRP A 542 47.33 -24.75 -7.73
C TRP A 542 46.95 -24.39 -9.16
N LEU A 543 46.82 -23.09 -9.45
CA LEU A 543 46.80 -22.60 -10.83
C LEU A 543 48.07 -21.82 -11.14
N ARG A 544 48.73 -22.19 -12.23
CA ARG A 544 49.94 -21.53 -12.73
C ARG A 544 49.54 -20.36 -13.63
N THR A 545 49.08 -19.28 -13.02
CA THR A 545 49.06 -17.94 -13.63
C THR A 545 50.06 -17.04 -12.90
N VAL A 546 50.48 -15.94 -13.54
CA VAL A 546 51.64 -15.14 -13.10
C VAL A 546 51.37 -14.51 -11.72
N GLY A 547 51.90 -15.13 -10.67
CA GLY A 547 51.64 -14.83 -9.26
C GLY A 547 51.00 -16.03 -8.57
N THR A 548 51.58 -16.51 -7.45
CA THR A 548 51.13 -17.70 -6.71
C THR A 548 49.71 -17.53 -6.16
N GLU A 549 48.69 -17.92 -6.93
CA GLU A 549 47.28 -17.95 -6.52
C GLU A 549 46.91 -19.35 -6.03
N ILE A 550 46.26 -19.45 -4.86
CA ILE A 550 45.56 -20.66 -4.41
C ILE A 550 44.06 -20.38 -4.52
N ILE A 551 43.35 -21.21 -5.27
CA ILE A 551 41.89 -21.14 -5.39
C ILE A 551 41.31 -22.23 -4.50
N LEU A 552 40.44 -21.84 -3.57
CA LEU A 552 39.72 -22.75 -2.69
C LEU A 552 38.32 -23.01 -3.27
N GLN A 553 37.97 -24.27 -3.47
CA GLN A 553 36.69 -24.68 -4.05
C GLN A 553 35.86 -25.43 -3.00
N ALA A 554 34.60 -25.04 -2.84
CA ALA A 554 33.62 -25.79 -2.06
C ALA A 554 32.94 -26.84 -2.93
N ASP A 555 32.62 -27.99 -2.36
CA ASP A 555 31.73 -28.98 -2.98
C ASP A 555 30.32 -28.38 -3.11
N GLY A 556 30.01 -27.90 -4.31
CA GLY A 556 28.79 -27.12 -4.60
C GLY A 556 28.99 -25.93 -5.55
N GLY A 557 30.23 -25.64 -5.98
CA GLY A 557 30.50 -24.68 -7.05
C GLY A 557 30.68 -23.22 -6.61
N GLN A 558 30.70 -22.94 -5.30
CA GLN A 558 31.14 -21.65 -4.78
C GLN A 558 32.68 -21.61 -4.70
N HIS A 559 33.27 -20.60 -5.34
CA HIS A 559 34.71 -20.41 -5.40
C HIS A 559 35.13 -19.24 -4.51
N LEU A 560 36.13 -19.46 -3.66
CA LEU A 560 36.76 -18.43 -2.85
C LEU A 560 38.15 -18.14 -3.43
N LYS A 561 38.37 -16.92 -3.93
CA LYS A 561 39.64 -16.50 -4.55
C LYS A 561 40.50 -15.75 -3.53
N LEU A 562 41.68 -16.29 -3.20
CA LEU A 562 42.70 -15.62 -2.39
C LEU A 562 43.90 -15.27 -3.27
N CYS A 563 44.17 -13.98 -3.46
CA CYS A 563 45.32 -13.48 -4.21
C CYS A 563 46.49 -13.19 -3.27
N PHE A 564 47.58 -13.94 -3.39
CA PHE A 564 48.81 -13.66 -2.64
C PHE A 564 49.82 -12.93 -3.53
N HIS A 565 50.25 -11.74 -3.11
CA HIS A 565 51.43 -11.11 -3.68
C HIS A 565 52.64 -11.38 -2.77
N ALA A 566 53.54 -12.21 -3.30
CA ALA A 566 54.85 -12.60 -2.79
C ALA A 566 54.89 -13.68 -1.67
N PHE A 567 55.94 -14.51 -1.79
CA PHE A 567 56.19 -15.80 -1.15
C PHE A 567 56.02 -15.80 0.38
N ILE A 568 55.23 -16.75 0.92
CA ILE A 568 55.54 -17.65 2.07
C ILE A 568 54.25 -18.30 2.67
N THR A 569 54.42 -19.54 3.14
CA THR A 569 53.46 -20.53 3.65
C THR A 569 52.67 -20.12 4.91
N LEU A 570 51.34 -20.27 4.87
CA LEU A 570 50.41 -20.03 5.99
C LEU A 570 50.35 -21.21 7.00
N LYS A 571 50.37 -20.89 8.30
CA LYS A 571 50.09 -21.82 9.42
C LYS A 571 48.70 -21.50 9.97
N ILE A 572 47.72 -22.38 9.78
CA ILE A 572 46.40 -22.28 10.43
C ILE A 572 46.46 -23.15 11.69
N CYS A 573 46.55 -22.52 12.86
CA CYS A 573 46.34 -23.20 14.13
C CYS A 573 44.85 -23.07 14.49
N ALA A 574 44.09 -24.15 14.31
CA ALA A 574 42.79 -24.28 14.97
C ALA A 574 43.04 -24.55 16.45
N LEU A 575 42.75 -23.57 17.31
CA LEU A 575 42.47 -23.85 18.71
C LEU A 575 41.04 -24.41 18.75
N SER A 576 40.92 -25.73 18.68
CA SER A 576 39.75 -26.42 19.18
C SER A 576 40.09 -26.92 20.57
N GLU A 577 39.48 -26.38 21.60
CA GLU A 577 39.27 -27.13 22.84
C GLU A 577 37.82 -26.85 23.32
N PRO A 578 37.23 -27.82 24.03
CA PRO A 578 35.79 -28.13 24.02
C PRO A 578 34.86 -27.10 24.68
#